data_AF-A0A7S7NXN5-F1
#
_entry.id   AF-A0A7S7NXN5-F1
#
_cell.length_a   1.000
_cell.length_b   1.000
_cell.length_c   1.000
_cell.angle_alpha   90.00
_cell.angle_beta   90.00
_cell.angle_gamma   90.00
#
_symmetry.space_group_name_H-M   'P 1'
#
loop_
_entity.id
_entity.type
_entity.pdbx_description
1 polymer ?
#
loop_
_entity_poly.entity_id
_entity_poly.type
_entity_poly.pdbx_seq_one_letter_code
_entity_poly.pdbx_strand_id
1 'polypeptide(L)'
;MVKILPIEQFFWYANLILKVVLLWKLFAIGLAPRYKALCIAMILATARTLVLLPLKVNSLPYAYVYLLSQPLLLLAYLFVALEIYGQVFEAYQGISFLGRGFVVAVFAVSITASLWIHVTEFGVQSSPQKILSLYLAGESALYVMLLGFLAALGLFLFWYPGPLRKNLLHYIFVFSVFFAASSVGIYMGRKSPGGMGARLGSTLRMGIDTACLGCWVFLFRREWEEKSTGVVFAVSSAHQVQVLQRLESMNRAILSVRKSA
;
A
#
# COMPACT_ATOMS: atom_id res chain seq x y z
N MET A 1 11.38 28.51 -18.75
CA MET A 1 10.36 28.44 -17.68
C MET A 1 9.26 27.53 -18.20
N VAL A 2 9.21 26.26 -17.78
CA VAL A 2 8.10 25.38 -18.19
C VAL A 2 6.87 25.89 -17.42
N LYS A 3 5.88 26.45 -18.13
CA LYS A 3 4.62 26.86 -17.52
C LYS A 3 3.91 25.59 -17.05
N ILE A 4 3.95 25.35 -15.75
CA ILE A 4 3.13 24.33 -15.08
C ILE A 4 1.67 24.73 -15.33
N LEU A 5 0.84 23.80 -15.78
CA LEU A 5 -0.58 24.07 -15.98
C LEU A 5 -1.23 24.37 -14.61
N PRO A 6 -2.23 25.27 -14.55
CA PRO A 6 -2.89 25.62 -13.29
C PRO A 6 -3.44 24.39 -12.53
N ILE A 7 -3.80 23.33 -13.27
CA ILE A 7 -4.29 22.08 -12.68
C ILE A 7 -3.20 21.24 -11.99
N GLU A 8 -1.99 21.20 -12.54
CA GLU A 8 -0.86 20.48 -11.92
C GLU A 8 -0.41 21.20 -10.65
N GLN A 9 -0.44 22.54 -10.67
CA GLN A 9 -0.15 23.37 -9.51
C GLN A 9 -1.20 23.16 -8.40
N PHE A 10 -2.48 23.07 -8.76
CA PHE A 10 -3.54 22.71 -7.82
C PHE A 10 -3.29 21.35 -7.17
N PHE A 11 -2.99 20.31 -7.96
CA PHE A 11 -2.69 18.97 -7.42
C PHE A 11 -1.46 18.96 -6.52
N TRP A 12 -0.44 19.75 -6.83
CA TRP A 12 0.76 19.89 -5.98
C TRP A 12 0.40 20.39 -4.57
N TYR A 13 -0.33 21.50 -4.48
CA TYR A 13 -0.75 22.05 -3.19
C TYR A 13 -1.75 21.15 -2.47
N ALA A 14 -2.70 20.57 -3.20
CA ALA A 14 -3.66 19.63 -2.64
C ALA A 14 -2.96 18.40 -2.03
N ASN A 15 -1.98 17.82 -2.73
CA ASN A 15 -1.15 16.72 -2.20
C ASN A 15 -0.43 17.11 -0.90
N LEU A 16 0.18 18.29 -0.88
CA LEU A 16 0.92 18.76 0.30
C LEU A 16 -0.02 18.92 1.50
N ILE A 17 -1.16 19.58 1.31
CA ILE A 17 -2.16 19.80 2.36
C ILE A 17 -2.70 18.46 2.85
N LEU A 18 -3.09 17.55 1.95
CA LEU A 18 -3.65 16.26 2.32
C LEU A 18 -2.66 15.37 3.08
N LYS A 19 -1.37 15.40 2.76
CA LYS A 19 -0.33 14.69 3.52
C LYS A 19 -0.24 15.21 4.96
N VAL A 20 -0.24 16.53 5.14
CA VAL A 20 -0.20 17.16 6.47
C VAL A 20 -1.47 16.85 7.26
N VAL A 21 -2.64 16.96 6.62
CA VAL A 21 -3.93 16.60 7.23
C VAL A 21 -3.98 15.13 7.63
N LEU A 22 -3.50 14.23 6.77
CA LEU A 22 -3.44 12.79 7.06
C LEU A 22 -2.54 12.51 8.26
N LEU A 23 -1.33 13.09 8.29
CA LEU A 23 -0.41 12.97 9.42
C LEU A 23 -1.07 13.47 10.70
N TRP A 24 -1.60 14.70 10.69
CA TRP A 24 -2.32 15.26 11.83
C TRP A 24 -3.43 14.34 12.31
N LYS A 25 -4.26 13.83 11.39
CA LYS A 25 -5.37 12.93 11.70
C LYS A 25 -4.88 11.63 12.35
N LEU A 26 -3.82 11.01 11.83
CA LEU A 26 -3.26 9.78 12.39
C LEU A 26 -2.74 9.99 13.82
N PHE A 27 -2.13 11.15 14.11
CA PHE A 27 -1.72 11.51 15.47
C PHE A 27 -2.92 11.80 16.38
N ALA A 28 -3.87 12.62 15.92
CA ALA A 28 -5.05 13.01 16.71
C ALA A 28 -5.92 11.81 17.10
N ILE A 29 -6.01 10.80 16.24
CA ILE A 29 -6.81 9.59 16.47
C ILE A 29 -6.01 8.52 17.26
N GLY A 30 -4.70 8.71 17.47
CA GLY A 30 -3.84 7.76 18.18
C GLY A 30 -3.44 6.54 17.33
N LEU A 31 -3.53 6.66 16.00
CA LEU A 31 -3.22 5.60 15.03
C LEU A 31 -1.75 5.58 14.58
N ALA A 32 -1.02 6.69 14.79
CA ALA A 32 0.38 6.83 14.38
C ALA A 32 1.32 5.72 14.91
N PRO A 33 1.20 5.23 16.17
CA PRO A 33 2.06 4.15 16.66
C PRO A 33 1.81 2.81 15.97
N ARG A 34 0.65 2.62 15.34
CA ARG A 34 0.29 1.38 14.64
C ARG A 34 0.66 1.40 13.16
N TYR A 35 0.60 2.58 12.55
CA TYR A 35 0.92 2.82 11.14
C TYR A 35 2.23 3.62 11.01
N LYS A 36 3.32 3.10 11.59
CA LYS A 36 4.60 3.79 11.69
C LYS A 36 5.23 3.98 10.33
N ALA A 37 5.24 2.92 9.50
CA ALA A 37 5.81 2.97 8.16
C ALA A 37 5.04 3.95 7.27
N LEU A 38 3.71 3.99 7.37
CA LEU A 38 2.90 5.01 6.70
C LEU A 38 3.29 6.42 7.13
N CYS A 39 3.41 6.66 8.44
CA CYS A 39 3.78 7.97 8.97
C CYS A 39 5.16 8.40 8.47
N ILE A 40 6.15 7.50 8.51
CA ILE A 40 7.51 7.77 8.01
C ILE A 40 7.48 8.09 6.51
N ALA A 41 6.75 7.30 5.71
CA ALA A 41 6.62 7.54 4.28
C ALA A 41 5.98 8.91 3.99
N MET A 42 4.93 9.27 4.72
CA MET A 42 4.27 10.57 4.57
C MET A 42 5.16 11.75 5.03
N ILE A 43 5.93 11.59 6.10
CA ILE A 43 6.90 12.60 6.57
C ILE A 43 7.99 12.80 5.51
N LEU A 44 8.61 11.73 5.02
CA LEU A 44 9.63 11.80 3.98
C LEU A 44 9.08 12.42 2.69
N ALA A 45 7.86 12.04 2.30
CA ALA A 45 7.21 12.58 1.11
C ALA A 45 6.92 14.08 1.25
N THR A 46 6.50 14.51 2.44
CA THR A 46 6.23 15.92 2.76
C THR A 46 7.52 16.73 2.79
N ALA A 47 8.55 16.23 3.47
CA ALA A 47 9.88 16.86 3.52
C ALA A 47 10.46 17.05 2.12
N ARG A 48 10.41 16.02 1.28
CA ARG A 48 10.83 16.13 -0.13
C ARG A 48 10.06 17.21 -0.88
N THR A 49 8.73 17.24 -0.76
CA THR A 49 7.89 18.25 -1.42
C THR A 49 8.28 19.66 -0.98
N LEU A 50 8.52 19.88 0.33
CA LEU A 50 8.94 21.18 0.86
C LEU A 50 10.33 21.61 0.38
N VAL A 51 11.30 20.70 0.34
CA VAL A 51 12.67 20.99 -0.13
C VAL A 51 12.70 21.26 -1.64
N LEU A 52 11.87 20.57 -2.42
CA LEU A 52 11.80 20.77 -3.87
C LEU A 52 11.01 22.03 -4.27
N LEU A 53 10.12 22.53 -3.40
CA LEU A 53 9.25 23.68 -3.69
C LEU A 53 9.99 24.97 -4.14
N PRO A 54 11.10 25.40 -3.52
CA PRO A 54 11.84 26.58 -3.96
C PRO A 54 12.75 26.32 -5.18
N LEU A 55 12.95 25.06 -5.59
CA LEU A 55 13.92 24.70 -6.62
C LEU A 55 13.30 24.69 -8.02
N LYS A 56 14.06 25.19 -9.01
CA LYS A 56 13.65 25.11 -10.41
C LYS A 56 13.77 23.67 -10.90
N VAL A 57 12.72 23.13 -11.52
CA VAL A 57 12.66 21.75 -12.03
C VAL A 57 13.86 21.37 -12.93
N ASN A 58 14.36 22.32 -13.73
CA ASN A 58 15.49 22.09 -14.65
C ASN A 58 16.86 22.44 -14.05
N SER A 59 16.99 22.47 -12.72
CA SER A 59 18.25 22.82 -12.04
C SER A 59 18.98 21.59 -11.50
N LEU A 60 20.32 21.64 -11.48
CA LEU A 60 21.14 20.57 -10.88
C LEU A 60 20.77 20.27 -9.42
N PRO A 61 20.55 21.27 -8.54
CA PRO A 61 20.11 21.00 -7.17
C PRO A 61 18.80 20.20 -7.09
N TYR A 62 17.84 20.49 -7.98
CA TYR A 62 16.59 19.73 -8.06
C TYR A 62 16.86 18.25 -8.38
N ALA A 63 17.73 17.98 -9.35
CA ALA A 63 18.10 16.62 -9.74
C ALA A 63 18.77 15.86 -8.59
N TYR A 64 19.71 16.47 -7.86
CA TYR A 64 20.38 15.83 -6.73
C TYR A 64 19.42 15.51 -5.59
N VAL A 65 18.57 16.47 -5.19
CA VAL A 65 17.57 16.24 -4.13
C VAL A 65 16.61 15.14 -4.54
N TYR A 66 16.15 15.14 -5.80
CA TYR A 66 15.29 14.08 -6.33
C TYR A 66 15.97 12.71 -6.26
N LEU A 67 17.19 12.59 -6.79
CA LEU A 67 17.95 11.33 -6.85
C LEU A 67 18.25 10.75 -5.47
N LEU A 68 18.48 11.60 -4.46
CA LEU A 68 18.76 11.18 -3.08
C LEU A 68 17.49 10.83 -2.29
N SER A 69 16.43 11.62 -2.45
CA SER A 69 15.18 11.44 -1.69
C SER A 69 14.32 10.28 -2.19
N GLN A 70 14.41 9.97 -3.47
CA GLN A 70 13.62 8.92 -4.11
C GLN A 70 13.92 7.49 -3.60
N PRO A 71 15.18 7.01 -3.45
CA PRO A 71 15.44 5.69 -2.89
C PRO A 71 14.98 5.57 -1.43
N LEU A 72 15.09 6.65 -0.65
CA LEU A 72 14.57 6.71 0.72
C LEU A 72 13.05 6.52 0.75
N LEU A 73 12.33 7.13 -0.19
CA LEU A 73 10.88 6.95 -0.32
C LEU A 73 10.49 5.55 -0.75
N LEU A 74 11.21 4.97 -1.71
CA LEU A 74 10.98 3.59 -2.14
C LEU A 74 11.19 2.61 -0.99
N LEU A 75 12.24 2.82 -0.18
CA LEU A 75 12.48 2.04 1.02
C LEU A 75 11.35 2.21 2.05
N ALA A 76 10.84 3.43 2.24
CA ALA A 76 9.68 3.68 3.10
C ALA A 76 8.43 2.95 2.60
N TYR A 77 8.17 2.92 1.29
CA TYR A 77 7.05 2.16 0.71
C TYR A 77 7.23 0.65 0.84
N LEU A 78 8.46 0.13 0.78
CA LEU A 78 8.75 -1.26 1.09
C LEU A 78 8.39 -1.57 2.55
N PHE A 79 8.79 -0.71 3.49
CA PHE A 79 8.41 -0.86 4.90
C PHE A 79 6.89 -0.79 5.11
N VAL A 80 6.17 0.02 4.34
CA VAL A 80 4.70 0.04 4.35
C VAL A 80 4.13 -1.32 3.95
N ALA A 81 4.63 -1.94 2.88
CA ALA A 81 4.18 -3.27 2.48
C ALA A 81 4.47 -4.33 3.56
N LEU A 82 5.63 -4.25 4.23
CA LEU A 82 5.98 -5.12 5.34
C LEU A 82 5.11 -4.86 6.59
N GLU A 83 4.76 -3.61 6.87
CA GLU A 83 3.84 -3.24 7.95
C GLU A 83 2.44 -3.80 7.69
N ILE A 84 1.92 -3.66 6.47
CA ILE A 84 0.65 -4.27 6.03
C ILE A 84 0.69 -5.78 6.25
N TYR A 85 1.76 -6.43 5.80
CA TYR A 85 1.95 -7.87 5.95
C TYR A 85 1.95 -8.31 7.42
N GLY A 86 2.74 -7.63 8.27
CA GLY A 86 2.82 -7.94 9.70
C GLY A 86 1.45 -7.81 10.36
N GLN A 87 0.71 -6.74 10.02
CA GLN A 87 -0.64 -6.51 10.53
C GLN A 87 -1.66 -7.55 10.06
N VAL A 88 -1.52 -8.09 8.85
CA VAL A 88 -2.34 -9.20 8.36
C VAL A 88 -2.03 -10.46 9.17
N PHE A 89 -0.76 -10.84 9.30
CA PHE A 89 -0.39 -12.08 9.99
C PHE A 89 -0.64 -12.05 11.51
N GLU A 90 -0.59 -10.88 12.14
CA GLU A 90 -1.07 -10.70 13.53
C GLU A 90 -2.53 -11.10 13.71
N ALA A 91 -3.37 -11.04 12.67
CA ALA A 91 -4.75 -11.50 12.73
C ALA A 91 -4.88 -13.02 12.58
N TYR A 92 -3.88 -13.70 11.99
CA TYR A 92 -3.88 -15.15 11.71
C TYR A 92 -2.83 -15.90 12.54
N GLN A 93 -2.76 -15.63 13.85
CA GLN A 93 -1.73 -16.17 14.75
C GLN A 93 -1.58 -17.72 14.72
N GLY A 94 -2.58 -18.45 14.23
CA GLY A 94 -2.53 -19.91 14.05
C GLY A 94 -1.84 -20.43 12.77
N ILE A 95 -1.45 -19.56 11.83
CA ILE A 95 -0.84 -19.92 10.53
C ILE A 95 0.65 -19.49 10.48
N SER A 96 1.22 -19.13 11.63
CA SER A 96 2.56 -18.54 11.76
C SER A 96 3.70 -19.36 11.14
N PHE A 97 3.56 -20.68 11.02
CA PHE A 97 4.52 -21.56 10.37
C PHE A 97 4.56 -21.40 8.83
N LEU A 98 3.44 -21.07 8.19
CA LEU A 98 3.35 -20.87 6.73
C LEU A 98 3.77 -19.45 6.29
N GLY A 99 3.86 -18.50 7.23
CA GLY A 99 4.05 -17.09 6.91
C GLY A 99 5.37 -16.75 6.23
N ARG A 100 6.50 -17.31 6.69
CA ARG A 100 7.82 -17.00 6.12
C ARG A 100 7.99 -17.59 4.71
N GLY A 101 7.58 -18.84 4.50
CA GLY A 101 7.63 -19.49 3.19
C GLY A 101 6.71 -18.80 2.18
N PHE A 102 5.50 -18.42 2.61
CA PHE A 102 4.56 -17.67 1.78
C PHE A 102 5.11 -16.29 1.39
N VAL A 103 5.74 -15.56 2.31
CA VAL A 103 6.38 -14.27 1.99
C VAL A 103 7.46 -14.45 0.95
N VAL A 104 8.38 -15.40 1.15
CA VAL A 104 9.48 -15.61 0.22
C VAL A 104 8.93 -16.02 -1.15
N ALA A 105 7.92 -16.88 -1.20
CA ALA A 105 7.27 -17.28 -2.45
C ALA A 105 6.58 -16.10 -3.14
N VAL A 106 5.78 -15.30 -2.42
CA VAL A 106 5.09 -14.14 -2.97
C VAL A 106 6.07 -13.05 -3.41
N PHE A 107 7.10 -12.78 -2.63
CA PHE A 107 8.18 -11.87 -3.01
C PHE A 107 8.90 -12.37 -4.26
N ALA A 108 9.26 -13.66 -4.29
CA ALA A 108 9.92 -14.25 -5.45
C ALA A 108 9.06 -14.15 -6.70
N VAL A 109 7.77 -14.48 -6.63
CA VAL A 109 6.81 -14.35 -7.74
C VAL A 109 6.64 -12.89 -8.16
N SER A 110 6.60 -11.95 -7.21
CA SER A 110 6.45 -10.53 -7.52
C SER A 110 7.71 -9.95 -8.16
N ILE A 111 8.90 -10.42 -7.74
CA ILE A 111 10.18 -10.07 -8.35
C ILE A 111 10.27 -10.66 -9.77
N THR A 112 9.94 -11.94 -9.96
CA THR A 112 10.00 -12.56 -11.29
C THR A 112 9.00 -11.94 -12.24
N ALA A 113 7.77 -11.67 -11.79
CA ALA A 113 6.76 -10.97 -12.59
C ALA A 113 7.21 -9.55 -12.95
N SER A 114 7.78 -8.81 -11.99
CA SER A 114 8.35 -7.48 -12.22
C SER A 114 9.49 -7.50 -13.25
N LEU A 115 10.43 -8.42 -13.10
CA LEU A 115 11.55 -8.61 -14.04
C LEU A 115 11.06 -9.03 -15.43
N TRP A 116 10.05 -9.89 -15.52
CA TRP A 116 9.45 -10.29 -16.80
C TRP A 116 8.82 -9.10 -17.51
N ILE A 117 8.03 -8.30 -16.79
CA ILE A 117 7.37 -7.09 -17.33
C ILE A 117 8.40 -6.09 -17.86
N HIS A 118 9.56 -5.97 -17.19
CA HIS A 118 10.61 -5.00 -17.55
C HIS A 118 11.76 -5.61 -18.38
N VAL A 119 11.71 -6.88 -18.77
CA VAL A 119 12.85 -7.58 -19.43
C VAL A 119 13.23 -6.94 -20.75
N THR A 120 12.25 -6.45 -21.50
CA THR A 120 12.45 -5.75 -22.78
C THR A 120 12.99 -4.34 -22.60
N GLU A 121 12.88 -3.79 -21.39
CA GLU A 121 13.24 -2.41 -21.07
C GLU A 121 14.70 -2.28 -20.59
N PHE A 122 15.32 -3.39 -20.16
CA PHE A 122 16.76 -3.46 -19.89
C PHE A 122 17.59 -3.70 -21.18
N GLY A 123 16.93 -3.85 -22.34
CA GLY A 123 17.57 -3.95 -23.64
C GLY A 123 18.36 -2.68 -24.01
N VAL A 124 19.56 -2.87 -24.54
CA VAL A 124 20.60 -1.84 -24.76
C VAL A 124 20.10 -0.71 -25.68
N GLN A 125 19.63 0.41 -25.10
CA GLN A 125 19.37 1.66 -25.84
C GLN A 125 20.54 2.62 -25.70
N SER A 126 21.28 2.85 -26.79
CA SER A 126 22.47 3.70 -26.95
C SER A 126 22.23 5.22 -26.82
N SER A 127 21.56 5.69 -25.76
CA SER A 127 21.28 7.13 -25.56
C SER A 127 21.98 7.70 -24.31
N PRO A 128 22.41 8.98 -24.32
CA PRO A 128 22.96 9.68 -23.14
C PRO A 128 21.98 9.77 -21.94
N GLN A 129 20.70 9.38 -22.10
CA GLN A 129 19.71 9.27 -21.02
C GLN A 129 19.60 7.88 -20.37
N LYS A 130 20.52 6.95 -20.67
CA LYS A 130 20.55 5.57 -20.14
C LYS A 130 20.36 5.50 -18.62
N ILE A 131 21.08 6.33 -17.86
CA ILE A 131 21.05 6.29 -16.39
C ILE A 131 19.67 6.66 -15.87
N LEU A 132 19.07 7.72 -16.41
CA LEU A 132 17.72 8.16 -16.01
C LEU A 132 16.65 7.14 -16.41
N SER A 133 16.75 6.56 -17.60
CA SER A 133 15.82 5.51 -18.06
C SER A 133 15.92 4.25 -17.19
N LEU A 134 17.14 3.81 -16.86
CA LEU A 134 17.38 2.67 -15.99
C LEU A 134 16.87 2.93 -14.57
N TYR A 135 17.07 4.15 -14.07
CA TYR A 135 16.57 4.57 -12.77
C TYR A 135 15.04 4.53 -12.69
N LEU A 136 14.36 5.09 -13.70
CA LEU A 136 12.89 5.04 -13.80
C LEU A 136 12.37 3.61 -14.01
N ALA A 137 13.13 2.76 -14.72
CA ALA A 137 12.82 1.33 -14.84
C ALA A 137 12.87 0.63 -13.48
N GLY A 138 13.92 0.87 -12.69
CA GLY A 138 14.04 0.34 -11.34
C GLY A 138 12.91 0.82 -10.42
N GLU A 139 12.56 2.10 -10.50
CA GLU A 139 11.43 2.66 -9.74
C GLU A 139 10.10 1.97 -10.11
N SER A 140 9.81 1.83 -11.40
CA SER A 140 8.61 1.16 -11.89
C SER A 140 8.57 -0.32 -11.49
N ALA A 141 9.69 -1.02 -11.62
CA ALA A 141 9.84 -2.42 -11.24
C ALA A 141 9.56 -2.65 -9.76
N LEU A 142 10.00 -1.73 -8.88
CA LEU A 142 9.68 -1.79 -7.46
C LEU A 142 8.19 -1.58 -7.19
N TYR A 143 7.53 -0.62 -7.85
CA TYR A 143 6.07 -0.47 -7.68
C TYR A 143 5.29 -1.67 -8.16
N VAL A 144 5.66 -2.27 -9.30
CA VAL A 144 5.02 -3.50 -9.80
C VAL A 144 5.24 -4.67 -8.84
N MET A 145 6.44 -4.80 -8.29
CA MET A 145 6.75 -5.80 -7.28
C MET A 145 5.91 -5.61 -6.00
N LEU A 146 5.82 -4.38 -5.47
CA LEU A 146 5.00 -4.08 -4.30
C LEU A 146 3.51 -4.30 -4.57
N LEU A 147 3.03 -3.94 -5.76
CA LEU A 147 1.66 -4.20 -6.20
C LEU A 147 1.38 -5.71 -6.27
N GLY A 148 2.28 -6.49 -6.88
CA GLY A 148 2.17 -7.95 -6.93
C GLY A 148 2.12 -8.57 -5.54
N PHE A 149 2.96 -8.08 -4.63
CA PHE A 149 2.97 -8.50 -3.24
C PHE A 149 1.62 -8.22 -2.55
N LEU A 150 1.08 -7.00 -2.68
CA LEU A 150 -0.21 -6.64 -2.11
C LEU A 150 -1.38 -7.37 -2.76
N ALA A 151 -1.33 -7.63 -4.07
CA ALA A 151 -2.35 -8.37 -4.80
C ALA A 151 -2.39 -9.84 -4.33
N ALA A 152 -1.23 -10.47 -4.17
CA ALA A 152 -1.13 -11.82 -3.63
C ALA A 152 -1.59 -11.89 -2.17
N LEU A 153 -1.26 -10.88 -1.36
CA LEU A 153 -1.79 -10.76 0.00
C LEU A 153 -3.32 -10.59 -0.01
N GLY A 154 -3.85 -9.75 -0.90
CA GLY A 154 -5.29 -9.58 -1.09
C GLY A 154 -5.99 -10.87 -1.51
N LEU A 155 -5.39 -11.64 -2.43
CA LEU A 155 -5.89 -12.94 -2.84
C LEU A 155 -5.89 -13.95 -1.69
N PHE A 156 -4.83 -13.96 -0.89
CA PHE A 156 -4.77 -14.77 0.34
C PHE A 156 -5.90 -14.41 1.30
N LEU A 157 -6.17 -13.12 1.51
CA LEU A 157 -7.27 -12.68 2.37
C LEU A 157 -8.66 -13.04 1.79
N PHE A 158 -8.80 -13.03 0.47
CA PHE A 158 -10.02 -13.46 -0.19
C PHE A 158 -10.28 -14.96 0.00
N TRP A 159 -9.23 -15.78 -0.08
CA TRP A 159 -9.33 -17.23 0.09
C TRP A 159 -9.50 -17.65 1.57
N TYR A 160 -8.89 -16.91 2.49
CA TYR A 160 -8.94 -17.18 3.93
C TYR A 160 -9.57 -16.01 4.68
N PRO A 161 -10.90 -15.83 4.62
CA PRO A 161 -11.58 -14.71 5.29
C PRO A 161 -11.44 -14.84 6.82
N GLY A 162 -10.62 -13.98 7.42
CA GLY A 162 -10.41 -13.88 8.86
C GLY A 162 -10.97 -12.58 9.44
N PRO A 163 -11.05 -12.46 10.78
CA PRO A 163 -11.50 -11.23 11.45
C PRO A 163 -10.45 -10.12 11.29
N LEU A 164 -10.52 -9.41 10.17
CA LEU A 164 -9.63 -8.30 9.85
C LEU A 164 -10.25 -6.96 10.26
N ARG A 165 -9.36 -6.02 10.60
CA ARG A 165 -9.73 -4.62 10.84
C ARG A 165 -10.08 -3.98 9.50
N LYS A 166 -11.16 -3.21 9.45
CA LYS A 166 -11.61 -2.55 8.22
C LYS A 166 -10.56 -1.56 7.70
N ASN A 167 -9.88 -0.86 8.61
CA ASN A 167 -8.76 0.02 8.25
C ASN A 167 -7.64 -0.72 7.51
N LEU A 168 -7.35 -1.98 7.86
CA LEU A 168 -6.32 -2.78 7.19
C LEU A 168 -6.73 -3.13 5.75
N LEU A 169 -8.01 -3.43 5.51
CA LEU A 169 -8.52 -3.67 4.15
C LEU A 169 -8.42 -2.41 3.29
N HIS A 170 -8.80 -1.25 3.83
CA HIS A 170 -8.62 0.04 3.15
C HIS A 170 -7.15 0.36 2.91
N TYR A 171 -6.28 0.01 3.85
CA TYR A 171 -4.85 0.22 3.76
C TYR A 171 -4.25 -0.58 2.59
N ILE A 172 -4.59 -1.86 2.46
CA ILE A 172 -4.20 -2.70 1.32
C ILE A 172 -4.76 -2.15 0.01
N PHE A 173 -6.07 -1.86 -0.03
CA PHE A 173 -6.74 -1.43 -1.26
C PHE A 173 -6.16 -0.13 -1.82
N VAL A 174 -6.04 0.91 -0.98
CA VAL A 174 -5.57 2.23 -1.44
C VAL A 174 -4.09 2.16 -1.84
N PHE A 175 -3.24 1.38 -1.14
CA PHE A 175 -1.84 1.20 -1.57
C PHE A 175 -1.71 0.43 -2.88
N SER A 176 -2.55 -0.58 -3.13
CA SER A 176 -2.58 -1.27 -4.42
C SER A 176 -2.94 -0.31 -5.56
N VAL A 177 -3.96 0.53 -5.38
CA VAL A 177 -4.32 1.56 -6.37
C VAL A 177 -3.18 2.55 -6.59
N PHE A 178 -2.53 3.01 -5.52
CA PHE A 178 -1.40 3.93 -5.57
C PHE A 178 -0.20 3.34 -6.35
N PHE A 179 0.18 2.09 -6.06
CA PHE A 179 1.30 1.44 -6.76
C PHE A 179 0.98 1.14 -8.23
N ALA A 180 -0.27 0.77 -8.54
CA ALA A 180 -0.72 0.59 -9.92
C ALA A 180 -0.67 1.90 -10.72
N ALA A 181 -1.17 2.99 -10.14
CA ALA A 181 -1.12 4.30 -10.78
C ALA A 181 0.31 4.81 -10.99
N SER A 182 1.18 4.61 -9.99
CA SER A 182 2.58 5.00 -10.06
C SER A 182 3.37 4.23 -11.12
N SER A 183 3.16 2.92 -11.25
CA SER A 183 3.84 2.11 -12.28
C SER A 183 3.37 2.48 -13.69
N VAL A 184 2.06 2.61 -13.91
CA VAL A 184 1.49 3.03 -15.20
C VAL A 184 1.96 4.43 -15.59
N GLY A 185 1.99 5.37 -14.65
CA GLY A 185 2.43 6.74 -14.88
C GLY A 185 3.89 6.80 -15.36
N ILE A 186 4.79 6.01 -14.77
CA ILE A 186 6.19 5.93 -15.19
C ILE A 186 6.30 5.26 -16.56
N TYR A 187 5.58 4.17 -16.78
CA TYR A 187 5.57 3.46 -18.07
C TYR A 187 5.13 4.37 -19.22
N MET A 188 4.05 5.14 -19.03
CA MET A 188 3.57 6.13 -20.00
C MET A 188 4.58 7.26 -20.23
N GLY A 189 5.21 7.76 -19.16
CA GLY A 189 6.23 8.80 -19.24
C GLY A 189 7.48 8.39 -20.03
N ARG A 190 7.84 7.10 -19.95
CA ARG A 190 9.01 6.56 -20.67
C ARG A 190 8.74 6.31 -22.15
N LYS A 191 7.53 5.88 -22.53
CA LYS A 191 7.16 5.67 -23.94
C LYS A 191 7.08 6.95 -24.77
N SER A 192 6.85 8.09 -24.14
CA SER A 192 6.73 9.39 -24.84
C SER A 192 7.49 10.49 -24.10
N PRO A 193 8.84 10.50 -24.12
CA PRO A 193 9.64 11.53 -23.47
C PRO A 193 9.32 12.91 -24.06
N GLY A 194 8.79 13.83 -23.24
CA GLY A 194 8.43 15.19 -23.65
C GLY A 194 7.15 15.33 -24.48
N GLY A 195 6.50 14.22 -24.86
CA GLY A 195 5.25 14.20 -25.59
C GLY A 195 4.01 14.27 -24.68
N MET A 196 2.82 14.24 -25.30
CA MET A 196 1.54 14.30 -24.58
C MET A 196 1.37 13.14 -23.58
N GLY A 197 1.98 11.97 -23.86
CA GLY A 197 1.96 10.80 -22.98
C GLY A 197 2.65 11.02 -21.62
N ALA A 198 3.80 11.73 -21.60
CA ALA A 198 4.47 12.04 -20.33
C ALA A 198 3.72 13.07 -19.50
N ARG A 199 3.06 14.04 -20.14
CA ARG A 199 2.24 15.05 -19.45
C ARG A 199 0.97 14.44 -18.87
N LEU A 200 0.25 13.65 -19.69
CA LEU A 200 -0.94 12.92 -19.24
C LEU A 200 -0.61 11.93 -18.12
N GLY A 201 0.48 11.17 -18.25
CA GLY A 201 0.94 10.25 -17.20
C GLY A 201 1.27 10.97 -15.89
N SER A 202 1.93 12.12 -15.95
CA SER A 202 2.22 12.94 -14.77
C SER A 202 0.95 13.50 -14.14
N THR A 203 0.04 14.07 -14.93
CA THR A 203 -1.21 14.66 -14.42
C THR A 203 -2.12 13.60 -13.81
N LEU A 204 -2.29 12.46 -14.47
CA LEU A 204 -3.09 11.34 -13.97
C LEU A 204 -2.50 10.77 -12.68
N ARG A 205 -1.19 10.56 -12.63
CA ARG A 205 -0.51 10.11 -11.42
C ARG A 205 -0.74 11.07 -10.26
N MET A 206 -0.56 12.37 -10.47
CA MET A 206 -0.81 13.37 -9.44
C MET A 206 -2.27 13.43 -8.98
N GLY A 207 -3.21 13.28 -9.91
CA GLY A 207 -4.64 13.20 -9.60
C GLY A 207 -4.99 11.99 -8.77
N ILE A 208 -4.46 10.81 -9.13
CA ILE A 208 -4.67 9.56 -8.38
C ILE A 208 -3.99 9.63 -7.01
N ASP A 209 -2.77 10.16 -6.92
CA ASP A 209 -2.09 10.36 -5.63
C ASP A 209 -2.92 11.26 -4.70
N THR A 210 -3.49 12.34 -5.24
CA THR A 210 -4.41 13.23 -4.50
C THR A 210 -5.65 12.47 -4.02
N ALA A 211 -6.26 11.67 -4.90
CA ALA A 211 -7.44 10.88 -4.58
C ALA A 211 -7.12 9.81 -3.52
N CYS A 212 -5.99 9.12 -3.62
CA CYS A 212 -5.51 8.14 -2.63
C CYS A 212 -5.28 8.78 -1.26
N LEU A 213 -4.64 9.96 -1.20
CA LEU A 213 -4.47 10.71 0.03
C LEU A 213 -5.82 11.13 0.62
N GLY A 214 -6.74 11.64 -0.20
CA GLY A 214 -8.10 11.96 0.21
C GLY A 214 -8.81 10.73 0.78
N CYS A 215 -8.75 9.60 0.08
CA CYS A 215 -9.29 8.33 0.55
C CYS A 215 -8.71 7.95 1.92
N TRP A 216 -7.40 8.02 2.14
CA TRP A 216 -6.84 7.76 3.47
C TRP A 216 -7.36 8.73 4.54
N VAL A 217 -7.45 10.02 4.22
CA VAL A 217 -8.01 11.01 5.14
C VAL A 217 -9.45 10.68 5.51
N PHE A 218 -10.27 10.10 4.64
CA PHE A 218 -11.65 9.71 4.98
C PHE A 218 -11.79 8.32 5.59
N LEU A 219 -10.98 7.36 5.14
CA LEU A 219 -11.09 5.94 5.48
C LEU A 219 -10.44 5.60 6.82
N PHE A 220 -9.38 6.29 7.25
CA PHE A 220 -8.81 6.00 8.57
C PHE A 220 -9.74 6.51 9.67
N ARG A 221 -10.32 5.58 10.44
CA ARG A 221 -11.20 5.88 11.59
C ARG A 221 -10.83 5.02 12.80
N ARG A 222 -10.95 5.58 14.01
CA ARG A 222 -10.67 4.84 15.26
C ARG A 222 -11.60 3.66 15.45
N GLU A 223 -12.88 3.89 15.15
CA GLU A 223 -13.97 2.91 15.25
C GLU A 223 -13.70 1.64 14.44
N TRP A 224 -12.86 1.73 13.41
CA TRP A 224 -12.56 0.63 12.49
C TRP A 224 -11.28 -0.13 12.84
N GLU A 225 -10.63 0.24 13.93
CA GLU A 225 -9.53 -0.52 14.55
C GLU A 225 -10.00 -1.62 15.49
N GLU A 226 -11.22 -1.53 16.00
CA GLU A 226 -11.82 -2.62 16.76
C GLU A 226 -11.86 -3.84 15.84
N LYS A 227 -11.20 -4.92 16.27
CA LYS A 227 -11.18 -6.18 15.52
C LYS A 227 -12.65 -6.52 15.25
N SER A 228 -13.03 -6.68 13.98
CA SER A 228 -14.35 -7.19 13.65
C SER A 228 -14.49 -8.54 14.34
N THR A 229 -15.17 -8.57 15.48
CA THR A 229 -15.66 -9.77 16.15
C THR A 229 -16.72 -10.48 15.31
N GLY A 230 -17.20 -9.82 14.25
CA GLY A 230 -17.99 -10.42 13.19
C GLY A 230 -17.14 -11.20 12.22
N VAL A 231 -17.22 -12.52 12.32
CA VAL A 231 -16.94 -13.48 11.25
C VAL A 231 -17.48 -12.91 9.93
N VAL A 232 -16.61 -12.76 8.93
CA VAL A 232 -16.94 -12.20 7.60
C VAL A 232 -17.99 -13.07 6.87
N PHE A 233 -18.11 -14.34 7.24
CA PHE A 233 -19.33 -15.09 7.05
C PHE A 233 -20.17 -14.93 8.30
N ALA A 234 -21.37 -14.37 8.18
CA ALA A 234 -22.41 -14.64 9.17
C ALA A 234 -22.48 -16.16 9.34
N VAL A 235 -21.88 -16.68 10.42
CA VAL A 235 -22.26 -17.99 10.94
C VAL A 235 -23.72 -17.78 11.22
N SER A 236 -24.56 -18.29 10.32
CA SER A 236 -26.01 -18.21 10.40
C SER A 236 -26.38 -18.42 11.85
N SER A 237 -27.18 -17.54 12.43
CA SER A 237 -27.63 -17.63 13.83
C SER A 237 -28.11 -19.04 14.19
N ALA A 238 -28.57 -19.81 13.21
CA ALA A 238 -28.88 -21.24 13.32
C ALA A 238 -27.70 -22.13 13.75
N HIS A 239 -26.47 -21.91 13.24
CA HIS A 239 -25.28 -22.68 13.61
C HIS A 239 -24.79 -22.35 15.02
N GLN A 240 -24.90 -21.09 15.46
CA GLN A 240 -24.60 -20.73 16.86
C GLN A 240 -25.55 -21.41 17.84
N VAL A 241 -26.85 -21.45 17.51
CA VAL A 241 -27.85 -22.17 18.31
C VAL A 241 -27.57 -23.67 18.35
N GLN A 242 -27.19 -24.29 17.23
CA GLN A 242 -26.82 -25.71 17.20
C GLN A 242 -25.58 -26.05 18.03
N VAL A 243 -24.55 -25.19 18.00
CA VAL A 243 -23.34 -25.40 18.80
C VAL A 243 -23.63 -25.25 20.29
N LEU A 244 -24.45 -24.26 20.67
CA LEU A 244 -24.89 -24.08 22.06
C LEU A 244 -25.75 -25.27 22.53
N GLN A 245 -26.68 -25.75 21.71
CA GLN A 245 -27.48 -26.95 22.01
C GLN A 245 -26.61 -28.20 22.18
N ARG A 246 -25.57 -28.38 21.34
CA ARG A 246 -24.62 -29.48 21.49
C ARG A 246 -23.84 -29.38 22.80
N LEU A 247 -23.35 -28.20 23.16
CA LEU A 247 -22.65 -27.99 24.44
C LEU A 247 -23.56 -28.27 25.63
N GLU A 248 -24.83 -27.84 25.58
CA GLU A 248 -25.80 -28.10 26.63
C GLU A 248 -26.11 -29.59 26.78
N SER A 249 -26.24 -30.32 25.65
CA SER A 249 -26.46 -31.76 25.65
C SER A 249 -25.27 -32.53 26.25
N MET A 250 -24.04 -32.10 25.97
CA MET A 250 -22.82 -32.71 26.54
C MET A 250 -22.73 -32.43 28.04
N ASN A 251 -23.03 -31.21 28.48
CA ASN A 251 -23.05 -30.87 29.90
C ASN A 251 -24.09 -31.70 30.67
N ARG A 252 -25.28 -31.89 30.11
CA ARG A 252 -26.32 -32.73 30.72
C ARG A 252 -25.89 -34.20 30.84
N ALA A 253 -25.21 -34.74 29.82
CA ALA A 253 -24.68 -36.10 29.85
C ALA A 253 -23.58 -36.29 30.90
N ILE A 254 -22.69 -35.31 31.07
CA ILE A 254 -21.65 -35.36 32.11
C ILE A 254 -22.28 -35.28 33.51
N LEU A 255 -23.28 -34.42 33.69
CA LEU A 255 -23.99 -34.27 34.97
C LEU A 255 -24.82 -35.51 35.33
N SER A 256 -25.41 -36.20 34.34
CA SER A 256 -26.14 -37.44 34.61
C SER A 256 -25.20 -38.57 35.02
N VAL A 257 -24.06 -38.73 34.33
CA VAL A 257 -23.04 -39.73 34.69
C VAL A 257 -22.48 -39.49 36.09
N ARG A 258 -22.25 -38.22 36.47
CA ARG A 258 -21.78 -37.85 37.81
C ARG A 258 -22.81 -38.09 38.92
N LYS A 259 -24.11 -38.11 38.61
CA LYS A 259 -25.18 -38.38 39.58
C LYS A 259 -25.40 -39.88 39.80
N SER A 260 -24.97 -40.71 38.85
CA SER A 260 -25.11 -42.17 38.87
C SER A 260 -23.87 -42.91 39.36
N ALA A 261 -22.80 -42.18 39.69
CA ALA A 261 -21.59 -42.67 40.37
C ALA A 261 -21.61 -42.20 41.83
#